data_AF-A0A832RX90-F1
#
_entry.id   AF-A0A832RX90-F1
#
_cell.length_a   1.000
_cell.length_b   1.000
_cell.length_c   1.000
_cell.angle_alpha   90.00
_cell.angle_beta   90.00
_cell.angle_gamma   90.00
#
_symmetry.space_group_name_H-M   'P 1'
#
loop_
_entity.id
_entity.type
_entity.pdbx_description
1 polymer ?
#
loop_
_entity_poly.entity_id
_entity_poly.type
_entity_poly.pdbx_seq_one_letter_code
_entity_poly.pdbx_strand_id
1 'polypeptide(L)'
;MGEIQTKTQKLWDKAEEYEFFKKSLEIATPEQLFITDDGRYLTYWPKHYKGKKTTLQSRNAFIGSYTEKWVKELLAPVAKEFDAYSIHNVVCEEIGIEERSPADVAIVKTPDKYQKAKNILILVEVKMSTVWNWEY
;
A
#
# COMPACT_ATOMS: atom_id res chain seq x y z
N MET A 1 19.39 -15.04 27.22
CA MET A 1 18.41 -15.33 26.15
C MET A 1 17.41 -14.18 26.18
N GLY A 2 17.51 -13.25 25.24
CA GLY A 2 16.66 -12.05 25.22
C GLY A 2 15.29 -12.41 24.65
N GLU A 3 14.22 -11.97 25.33
CA GLU A 3 12.85 -12.07 24.84
C GLU A 3 12.74 -11.40 23.47
N ILE A 4 12.35 -12.17 22.46
CA ILE A 4 11.95 -11.61 21.16
C ILE A 4 10.60 -10.94 21.41
N GLN A 5 10.59 -9.61 21.52
CA GLN A 5 9.34 -8.86 21.45
C GLN A 5 8.75 -9.05 20.05
N THR A 6 7.82 -10.01 19.92
CA THR A 6 6.95 -10.11 18.75
C THR A 6 5.99 -8.94 18.81
N LYS A 7 6.39 -7.82 18.20
CA LYS A 7 5.50 -6.67 17.97
C LYS A 7 4.34 -7.20 17.13
N THR A 8 3.18 -7.41 17.75
CA THR A 8 1.99 -7.85 17.02
C THR A 8 1.66 -6.78 16.01
N GLN A 9 1.80 -7.11 14.74
CA GLN A 9 1.55 -6.16 13.68
C GLN A 9 0.04 -6.02 13.51
N LYS A 10 -0.45 -4.80 13.74
CA LYS A 10 -1.86 -4.48 13.61
C LYS A 10 -2.23 -4.55 12.14
N LEU A 11 -3.31 -5.27 11.82
CA LEU A 11 -3.88 -5.32 10.47
C LEU A 11 -4.53 -3.98 10.09
N TRP A 12 -4.86 -3.83 8.80
CA TRP A 12 -5.50 -2.61 8.29
C TRP A 12 -6.79 -2.31 9.04
N ASP A 13 -6.85 -1.15 9.67
CA ASP A 13 -7.99 -0.71 10.45
C ASP A 13 -8.26 0.79 10.25
N LYS A 14 -9.33 1.29 10.87
CA LYS A 14 -9.75 2.68 10.68
C LYS A 14 -8.70 3.68 11.17
N ALA A 15 -7.88 3.32 12.15
CA ALA A 15 -6.79 4.17 12.62
C ALA A 15 -5.62 4.19 11.62
N GLU A 16 -5.25 3.05 11.04
CA GLU A 16 -4.22 3.00 10.00
C GLU A 16 -4.64 3.77 8.74
N GLU A 17 -5.90 3.65 8.32
CA GLU A 17 -6.41 4.43 7.18
C GLU A 17 -6.45 5.93 7.48
N TYR A 18 -6.71 6.34 8.72
CA TYR A 18 -6.57 7.75 9.13
C TYR A 18 -5.12 8.24 9.03
N GLU A 19 -4.16 7.44 9.49
CA GLU A 19 -2.73 7.76 9.36
C GLU A 19 -2.29 7.87 7.89
N PHE A 20 -2.86 7.06 7.00
CA PHE A 20 -2.69 7.21 5.55
C PHE A 20 -3.12 8.63 5.09
N PHE A 21 -4.31 9.09 5.45
CA PHE A 21 -4.78 10.42 5.05
C PHE A 21 -3.89 11.53 5.60
N LYS A 22 -3.58 11.47 6.90
CA LYS A 22 -2.72 12.46 7.58
C LYS A 22 -1.38 12.61 6.87
N LYS A 23 -0.69 11.50 6.59
CA LYS A 23 0.61 11.51 5.90
C LYS A 23 0.50 11.93 4.44
N SER A 24 -0.58 11.55 3.75
CA SER A 24 -0.76 11.91 2.34
C SER A 24 -1.05 13.40 2.18
N LEU A 25 -1.80 14.01 3.10
CA LEU A 25 -2.10 15.45 3.11
C LEU A 25 -0.88 16.34 3.38
N GLU A 26 0.22 15.79 3.89
CA GLU A 26 1.49 16.52 3.99
C GLU A 26 2.13 16.80 2.62
N ILE A 27 1.76 16.03 1.59
CA ILE A 27 2.38 16.10 0.25
C ILE A 27 1.38 16.19 -0.91
N ALA A 28 0.08 16.13 -0.65
CA ALA A 28 -0.99 16.14 -1.64
C ALA A 28 -2.09 17.13 -1.25
N THR A 29 -2.76 17.71 -2.26
CA THR A 29 -3.94 18.54 -1.99
C THR A 29 -5.17 17.68 -1.68
N PRO A 30 -6.17 18.20 -0.95
CA PRO A 30 -7.42 17.49 -0.70
C PRO A 30 -8.09 16.97 -1.99
N GLU A 31 -8.03 17.72 -3.10
CA GLU A 31 -8.60 17.32 -4.40
C GLU A 31 -7.93 16.09 -5.01
N GLN A 32 -6.70 15.78 -4.61
CA GLN A 32 -5.98 14.56 -5.04
C GLN A 32 -6.36 13.33 -4.22
N LEU A 33 -6.98 13.51 -3.05
CA LEU A 33 -7.34 12.45 -2.09
C LEU A 33 -8.85 12.26 -1.95
N PHE A 34 -9.63 13.28 -2.26
CA PHE A 34 -11.07 13.35 -2.05
C PHE A 34 -11.79 13.85 -3.30
N ILE A 35 -13.06 13.49 -3.43
CA ILE A 35 -14.00 14.02 -4.41
C ILE A 35 -14.79 15.17 -3.79
N THR A 36 -15.12 16.19 -4.60
CA THR A 36 -15.87 17.38 -4.16
C THR A 36 -16.81 17.86 -5.27
N ASP A 37 -17.98 18.39 -4.87
CA ASP A 37 -18.97 19.04 -5.76
C ASP A 37 -19.68 20.21 -5.06
N ASP A 38 -19.95 20.09 -3.76
CA ASP A 38 -20.66 21.09 -2.93
C ASP A 38 -19.75 21.79 -1.90
N GLY A 39 -18.43 21.70 -2.08
CA GLY A 39 -17.43 22.17 -1.12
C GLY A 39 -17.11 21.17 -0.02
N ARG A 40 -17.74 19.98 -0.01
CA ARG A 40 -17.37 18.87 0.88
C ARG A 40 -16.38 17.94 0.20
N TYR A 41 -15.40 17.47 0.95
CA TYR A 41 -14.34 16.60 0.47
C TYR A 41 -14.57 15.20 1.02
N LEU A 42 -15.06 14.29 0.17
CA LEU A 42 -15.44 12.93 0.56
C LEU A 42 -14.56 11.90 -0.13
N THR A 43 -14.40 10.72 0.45
CA THR A 43 -13.70 9.60 -0.24
C THR A 43 -14.63 8.83 -1.18
N TYR A 44 -15.93 8.79 -0.85
CA TYR A 44 -16.97 8.16 -1.65
C TYR A 44 -18.19 9.06 -1.80
N TRP A 45 -18.80 9.03 -2.99
CA TRP A 45 -20.07 9.71 -3.22
C TRP A 45 -21.14 9.14 -2.29
N PRO A 46 -21.95 9.97 -1.62
CA PRO A 46 -23.12 9.50 -0.89
C PRO A 46 -24.02 8.62 -1.77
N LYS A 47 -24.63 7.58 -1.20
CA LYS A 47 -25.48 6.62 -1.96
C LYS A 47 -26.56 7.30 -2.81
N HIS A 48 -27.09 8.43 -2.34
CA HIS A 48 -28.16 9.19 -3.00
C HIS A 48 -27.68 10.47 -3.71
N TYR A 49 -26.37 10.60 -3.96
CA TYR A 49 -25.83 11.74 -4.69
C TYR A 49 -26.31 11.74 -6.15
N LYS A 50 -26.93 12.85 -6.57
CA LYS A 50 -27.56 13.05 -7.89
C LYS A 50 -26.76 13.93 -8.85
N GLY A 51 -25.65 14.52 -8.39
CA GLY A 51 -24.78 15.37 -9.20
C GLY A 51 -23.88 14.56 -10.15
N LYS A 52 -23.02 15.25 -10.90
CA LYS A 52 -22.06 14.61 -11.78
C LYS A 52 -21.00 13.88 -10.93
N LYS A 53 -20.84 12.58 -11.16
CA LYS A 53 -19.80 11.79 -10.48
C LYS A 53 -18.48 11.95 -11.24
N THR A 54 -17.43 12.29 -10.52
CA THR A 54 -16.04 12.27 -11.01
C THR A 54 -15.37 10.94 -10.69
N THR A 55 -14.16 10.74 -11.20
CA THR A 55 -13.32 9.56 -10.90
C THR A 55 -13.18 9.38 -9.39
N LEU A 56 -13.38 8.15 -8.91
CA LEU A 56 -13.22 7.80 -7.50
C LEU A 56 -11.77 8.00 -7.07
N GLN A 57 -11.55 8.86 -6.07
CA GLN A 57 -10.24 9.04 -5.44
C GLN A 57 -9.92 8.00 -4.38
N SER A 58 -10.91 7.19 -3.97
CA SER A 58 -10.71 6.08 -3.03
C SER A 58 -9.69 5.03 -3.50
N ARG A 59 -9.39 4.99 -4.81
CA ARG A 59 -8.33 4.19 -5.41
C ARG A 59 -7.41 5.09 -6.24
N ASN A 60 -6.46 5.71 -5.57
CA ASN A 60 -5.45 6.58 -6.18
C ASN A 60 -4.03 6.04 -5.93
N ALA A 61 -3.03 6.71 -6.51
CA ALA A 61 -1.64 6.30 -6.37
C ALA A 61 -1.11 6.43 -4.93
N PHE A 62 -1.69 7.34 -4.12
CA PHE A 62 -1.27 7.55 -2.73
C PHE A 62 -1.62 6.34 -1.86
N ILE A 63 -2.87 5.86 -1.91
CA ILE A 63 -3.27 4.67 -1.13
C ILE A 63 -2.54 3.42 -1.63
N GLY A 64 -2.31 3.31 -2.94
CA GLY A 64 -1.47 2.24 -3.52
C GLY A 64 -0.07 2.22 -2.89
N SER A 65 0.70 3.30 -3.07
CA SER A 65 2.07 3.37 -2.55
C SER A 65 2.16 3.25 -1.02
N TYR A 66 1.18 3.80 -0.28
CA TYR A 66 1.11 3.65 1.17
C TYR A 66 0.94 2.18 1.56
N THR A 67 0.00 1.49 0.92
CA THR A 67 -0.35 0.11 1.26
C THR A 67 0.71 -0.89 0.83
N GLU A 68 1.44 -0.65 -0.26
CA GLU A 68 2.62 -1.44 -0.64
C GLU A 68 3.69 -1.41 0.46
N LYS A 69 4.01 -0.22 0.99
CA LYS A 69 4.95 -0.09 2.11
C LYS A 69 4.42 -0.76 3.37
N TRP A 70 3.13 -0.59 3.66
CA TRP A 70 2.48 -1.22 4.79
C TRP A 70 2.51 -2.76 4.70
N VAL A 71 2.23 -3.34 3.51
CA VAL A 71 2.30 -4.80 3.26
C VAL A 71 3.73 -5.31 3.35
N LYS A 72 4.72 -4.57 2.82
CA LYS A 72 6.14 -4.91 2.99
C LYS A 72 6.47 -5.08 4.47
N GLU A 73 6.09 -4.11 5.30
CA GLU A 73 6.30 -4.21 6.76
C GLU A 73 5.47 -5.36 7.35
N LEU A 74 4.22 -5.58 6.91
CA LEU A 74 3.35 -6.68 7.38
C LEU A 74 4.00 -8.06 7.20
N LEU A 75 4.66 -8.25 6.06
CA LEU A 75 5.28 -9.51 5.69
C LEU A 75 6.71 -9.65 6.22
N ALA A 76 7.32 -8.59 6.77
CA ALA A 76 8.69 -8.64 7.26
C ALA A 76 8.92 -9.67 8.38
N PRO A 77 8.03 -9.82 9.39
CA PRO A 77 8.16 -10.88 10.38
C PRO A 77 8.08 -12.28 9.76
N VAL A 78 7.17 -12.49 8.79
CA VAL A 78 7.04 -13.77 8.08
C VAL A 78 8.31 -14.07 7.29
N ALA A 79 8.84 -13.12 6.53
CA ALA A 79 10.08 -13.28 5.77
C ALA A 79 11.26 -13.67 6.67
N LYS A 80 11.34 -13.11 7.88
CA LYS A 80 12.39 -13.41 8.84
C LYS A 80 12.40 -14.87 9.30
N GLU A 81 11.23 -15.51 9.43
CA GLU A 81 11.12 -16.94 9.76
C GLU A 81 11.73 -17.87 8.69
N PHE A 82 11.99 -17.34 7.49
CA PHE A 82 12.61 -18.06 6.37
C PHE A 82 14.03 -17.55 6.04
N ASP A 83 14.69 -16.83 6.97
CA ASP A 83 15.98 -16.16 6.73
C ASP A 83 15.97 -15.29 5.45
N ALA A 84 14.84 -14.65 5.19
CA ALA A 84 14.56 -13.88 3.98
C ALA A 84 14.17 -12.43 4.28
N TYR A 85 13.95 -11.64 3.23
CA TYR A 85 13.62 -10.22 3.29
C TYR A 85 12.29 -9.94 2.60
N SER A 86 11.48 -9.09 3.22
CA SER A 86 10.31 -8.48 2.58
C SER A 86 10.73 -7.11 2.02
N ILE A 87 10.65 -6.94 0.70
CA ILE A 87 11.06 -5.71 0.00
C ILE A 87 9.99 -5.24 -0.98
N HIS A 88 9.96 -3.94 -1.27
CA HIS A 88 9.03 -3.34 -2.23
C HIS A 88 9.71 -3.10 -3.60
N ASN A 89 8.92 -2.88 -4.66
CA ASN A 89 9.41 -2.49 -6.00
C ASN A 89 10.47 -3.43 -6.59
N VAL A 90 10.25 -4.74 -6.53
CA VAL A 90 11.22 -5.75 -6.99
C VAL A 90 11.26 -5.85 -8.50
N VAL A 91 12.47 -5.94 -9.05
CA VAL A 91 12.74 -6.12 -10.48
C VAL A 91 13.42 -7.46 -10.71
N CYS A 92 12.92 -8.25 -11.66
CA CYS A 92 13.50 -9.50 -12.10
C CYS A 92 13.23 -9.75 -13.59
N GLU A 93 14.16 -9.33 -14.43
CA GLU A 93 14.11 -9.45 -15.89
C GLU A 93 13.95 -10.92 -16.37
N GLU A 94 14.48 -11.89 -15.61
CA GLU A 94 14.43 -13.33 -15.96
C GLU A 94 13.00 -13.89 -16.03
N ILE A 95 12.05 -13.25 -15.34
CA ILE A 95 10.63 -13.62 -15.30
C ILE A 95 9.70 -12.49 -15.77
N GLY A 96 10.25 -11.48 -16.45
CA GLY A 96 9.48 -10.38 -17.05
C GLY A 96 8.97 -9.34 -16.05
N ILE A 97 9.56 -9.24 -14.86
CA ILE A 97 9.26 -8.17 -13.89
C ILE A 97 10.26 -7.04 -14.14
N GLU A 98 9.92 -6.13 -15.03
CA GLU A 98 10.80 -5.09 -15.53
C GLU A 98 10.77 -3.83 -14.64
N GLU A 99 11.78 -2.97 -14.73
CA GLU A 99 11.86 -1.75 -13.92
C GLU A 99 10.69 -0.76 -14.15
N ARG A 100 10.06 -0.77 -15.32
CA ARG A 100 8.87 0.05 -15.60
C ARG A 100 7.59 -0.46 -14.94
N SER A 101 7.60 -1.71 -14.49
CA SER A 101 6.46 -2.38 -13.85
C SER A 101 6.98 -3.38 -12.81
N PRO A 102 7.66 -2.88 -11.76
CA PRO A 102 8.21 -3.75 -10.73
C PRO A 102 7.07 -4.42 -9.95
N ALA A 103 7.38 -5.54 -9.30
CA ALA A 103 6.44 -6.16 -8.37
C ALA A 103 6.29 -5.29 -7.12
N ASP A 104 5.05 -5.12 -6.66
CA ASP A 104 4.69 -4.29 -5.51
C ASP A 104 5.50 -4.68 -4.26
N VAL A 105 5.40 -5.96 -3.84
CA VAL A 105 6.15 -6.53 -2.73
C VAL A 105 6.63 -7.95 -3.08
N ALA A 106 7.80 -8.34 -2.56
CA ALA A 106 8.28 -9.71 -2.65
C ALA A 106 8.95 -10.18 -1.36
N ILE A 107 8.91 -11.48 -1.12
CA ILE A 107 9.80 -12.14 -0.16
C ILE A 107 10.96 -12.76 -0.94
N VAL A 108 12.18 -12.37 -0.60
CA VAL A 108 13.41 -12.67 -1.36
C VAL A 108 14.57 -13.06 -0.45
N LYS A 109 15.53 -13.82 -0.99
CA LYS A 109 16.71 -14.30 -0.25
C LYS A 109 17.80 -13.25 -0.03
N THR A 110 17.77 -12.14 -0.78
CA THR A 110 18.73 -11.03 -0.63
C THR A 110 17.98 -9.71 -0.48
N PRO A 111 18.53 -8.69 0.18
CA PRO A 111 17.83 -7.43 0.40
C PRO A 111 17.79 -6.50 -0.84
N ASP A 112 18.21 -6.98 -2.02
CA ASP A 112 18.39 -6.16 -3.22
C ASP A 112 17.09 -5.92 -3.98
N LYS A 113 16.93 -4.73 -4.58
CA LYS A 113 15.82 -4.40 -5.50
C LYS A 113 15.82 -5.31 -6.74
N TYR A 114 16.99 -5.49 -7.34
CA TYR A 114 17.17 -6.29 -8.56
C TYR A 114 17.49 -7.72 -8.18
N GLN A 115 16.62 -8.65 -8.55
CA GLN A 115 16.67 -10.04 -8.14
C GLN A 115 16.94 -10.98 -9.30
N LYS A 116 17.55 -12.11 -8.95
CA LYS A 116 17.56 -13.33 -9.78
C LYS A 116 16.34 -14.15 -9.46
N ALA A 117 15.77 -14.87 -10.43
CA ALA A 117 14.55 -15.66 -10.21
C ALA A 117 14.71 -16.65 -9.05
N LYS A 118 15.90 -17.25 -8.90
CA LYS A 118 16.24 -18.19 -7.81
C LYS A 118 16.17 -17.61 -6.39
N ASN A 119 16.21 -16.28 -6.28
CA ASN A 119 16.18 -15.56 -5.00
C ASN A 119 14.76 -15.15 -4.61
N ILE A 120 13.80 -15.18 -5.55
CA ILE A 120 12.39 -14.84 -5.27
C ILE A 120 11.72 -16.06 -4.66
N LEU A 121 11.16 -15.88 -3.47
CA LEU A 121 10.35 -16.90 -2.80
C LEU A 121 8.87 -16.69 -3.11
N ILE A 122 8.39 -15.44 -3.01
CA ILE A 122 7.00 -15.05 -3.20
C ILE A 122 6.96 -13.65 -3.84
N LEU A 123 6.02 -13.45 -4.75
CA LEU A 123 5.60 -12.14 -5.27
C LEU A 123 4.20 -11.83 -4.75
N VAL A 124 3.97 -10.59 -4.35
CA VAL A 124 2.70 -10.13 -3.78
C VAL A 124 2.28 -8.87 -4.52
N GLU A 125 1.16 -8.97 -5.24
CA GLU A 125 0.48 -7.82 -5.84
C GLU A 125 -0.47 -7.20 -4.81
N VAL A 126 -0.38 -5.88 -4.62
CA VAL A 126 -1.18 -5.13 -3.65
C VAL A 126 -2.21 -4.30 -4.40
N LYS A 127 -3.49 -4.61 -4.17
CA LYS A 127 -4.61 -3.81 -4.69
C LYS A 127 -5.45 -3.32 -3.53
N MET A 128 -5.50 -2.00 -3.34
CA MET A 128 -6.22 -1.39 -2.24
C MET A 128 -7.06 -0.19 -2.68
N SER A 129 -8.14 0.03 -1.92
CA SER A 129 -8.94 1.25 -1.91
C SER A 129 -9.22 1.62 -0.46
N THR A 130 -9.51 2.90 -0.17
CA THR A 130 -9.98 3.29 1.16
C THR A 130 -11.26 2.52 1.51
N VAL A 131 -11.41 2.09 2.75
CA VAL A 131 -12.53 1.23 3.18
C VAL A 131 -13.64 2.05 3.81
N TRP A 132 -13.28 3.05 4.60
CA TRP A 132 -14.26 3.92 5.27
C TRP A 132 -14.53 5.16 4.44
N ASN A 133 -15.75 5.69 4.56
CA ASN A 133 -16.08 6.96 3.94
C ASN A 133 -15.64 8.12 4.85
N TRP A 134 -14.48 8.71 4.53
CA TRP A 134 -13.93 9.86 5.23
C TRP A 134 -14.41 11.18 4.63
N GLU A 135 -14.43 12.20 5.48
CA GLU A 135 -14.63 13.61 5.16
C GLU A 135 -13.43 14.39 5.71
N TYR A 136 -12.82 15.26 4.89
CA TYR A 136 -11.67 16.11 5.26
C TYR A 136 -12.08 17.33 6.06
#